data_AF-A0A524D9Q2-F1
#
_entry.id   AF-A0A524D9Q2-F1
#
_cell.length_a   1.000
_cell.length_b   1.000
_cell.length_c   1.000
_cell.angle_alpha   90.00
_cell.angle_beta   90.00
_cell.angle_gamma   90.00
#
_symmetry.space_group_name_H-M   'P 1'
#
loop_
_entity.id
_entity.type
_entity.pdbx_description
1 polymer ?
#
loop_
_entity_poly.entity_id
_entity_poly.type
_entity_poly.pdbx_seq_one_letter_code
_entity_poly.pdbx_strand_id
1 'polypeptide(L)' 'MGRFVQFLTYKARKMGKRVIRIDESYTTQTCAKCGTRVTRELS' A
#
# COMPACT_ATOMS: atom_id res chain seq x y z
N MET A 1 8.77 9.93 -6.38
CA MET A 1 8.01 9.82 -5.11
C MET A 1 7.08 10.98 -4.97
N GLY A 2 5.78 10.72 -4.85
CA GLY A 2 4.75 11.77 -4.81
C GLY A 2 4.78 12.63 -3.54
N ARG A 3 4.24 13.84 -3.64
CA ARG A 3 4.19 14.85 -2.57
C ARG A 3 3.50 14.32 -1.29
N PHE A 4 2.47 13.50 -1.43
CA PHE A 4 1.77 12.85 -0.31
C PHE A 4 2.72 11.97 0.54
N VAL A 5 3.49 11.10 -0.12
CA VAL A 5 4.42 10.17 0.55
C VAL A 5 5.50 10.93 1.32
N GLN A 6 5.95 12.08 0.80
CA GLN A 6 6.92 12.94 1.49
C GLN A 6 6.36 13.51 2.79
N PHE A 7 5.15 14.08 2.76
CA PHE A 7 4.50 14.61 3.97
C PHE A 7 4.21 13.52 4.99
N LEU A 8 3.73 12.35 4.56
CA LEU A 8 3.51 11.20 5.43
C LEU A 8 4.80 10.75 6.11
N THR A 9 5.90 10.65 5.33
CA THR A 9 7.22 10.24 5.84
C THR A 9 7.72 11.22 6.90
N TYR A 10 7.64 12.53 6.63
CA TYR A 10 8.02 13.57 7.58
C TYR A 10 7.23 13.44 8.90
N LYS A 11 5.90 13.31 8.83
CA LYS A 11 5.04 13.21 10.03
C LYS A 11 5.27 11.92 10.80
N ALA A 12 5.43 10.80 10.11
CA ALA A 12 5.73 9.51 10.73
C ALA A 12 7.05 9.56 11.52
N ARG A 13 8.11 10.13 10.91
CA ARG A 13 9.40 10.31 11.58
C ARG A 13 9.30 11.18 12.83
N LYS A 14 8.51 12.27 12.77
CA LYS A 14 8.27 13.15 13.93
C LYS A 14 7.64 12.40 15.12
N MET A 15 6.88 11.34 14.86
CA MET A 15 6.28 10.47 15.88
C MET A 15 7.12 9.23 16.23
N GLY A 16 8.38 9.16 15.77
CA GLY A 16 9.23 7.98 15.98
C GLY A 16 8.83 6.75 15.17
N LYS A 17 7.99 6.91 14.14
CA LYS A 17 7.56 5.84 13.23
C LYS A 17 8.32 5.89 11.90
N ARG A 18 8.23 4.80 11.12
CA ARG A 18 8.77 4.72 9.75
C ARG A 18 7.70 4.34 8.74
N VAL A 19 7.78 4.91 7.54
CA VAL A 19 6.95 4.50 6.40
C VAL A 19 7.65 3.35 5.69
N ILE A 20 6.95 2.22 5.53
CA ILE A 20 7.41 1.05 4.78
C ILE A 20 6.64 1.02 3.48
N ARG A 21 7.33 0.81 2.36
CA ARG A 21 6.68 0.53 1.07
C ARG A 21 6.51 -0.96 0.92
N ILE A 22 5.31 -1.34 0.51
CA ILE A 22 4.98 -2.71 0.12
C ILE A 22 4.60 -2.68 -1.35
N ASP A 23 4.83 -3.80 -2.03
CA ASP A 23 4.32 -3.99 -3.37
C ASP A 23 2.78 -3.97 -3.34
N GLU A 24 2.17 -3.22 -4.26
CA GLU A 24 0.72 -3.08 -4.31
C GLU A 24 0.04 -4.22 -5.07
N SER A 25 0.82 -5.05 -5.78
CA SER A 25 0.31 -6.15 -6.58
C SER A 25 -0.57 -7.07 -5.73
N TYR A 26 -1.71 -7.45 -6.30
CA TYR A 26 -2.64 -8.45 -5.76
C TYR A 26 -3.30 -8.10 -4.42
N THR A 27 -3.03 -6.93 -3.84
CA THR A 27 -3.67 -6.45 -2.60
C THR A 27 -5.17 -6.22 -2.77
N THR A 28 -5.60 -5.80 -3.95
CA THR A 28 -7.02 -5.56 -4.30
C THR A 28 -7.69 -6.77 -4.97
N GLN A 29 -6.89 -7.73 -5.41
CA GLN A 29 -7.36 -8.91 -6.15
C GLN A 29 -7.47 -10.16 -5.27
N THR A 30 -6.94 -10.12 -4.04
CA THR A 30 -6.94 -11.25 -3.11
C THR A 30 -7.97 -11.00 -2.02
N CYS A 31 -8.94 -11.91 -1.86
CA CYS A 31 -9.93 -11.82 -0.79
C CYS A 31 -9.26 -11.97 0.59
N ALA A 32 -9.39 -10.96 1.46
CA ALA A 32 -8.83 -11.00 2.82
C ALA A 32 -9.46 -12.10 3.71
N LYS A 33 -10.65 -12.62 3.36
CA LYS A 33 -11.34 -13.66 4.12
C LYS A 33 -10.92 -15.08 3.72
N CYS A 34 -10.77 -15.35 2.43
CA CYS A 34 -10.58 -16.71 1.91
C CYS A 34 -9.34 -16.90 1.04
N GLY A 35 -8.57 -15.84 0.75
CA GLY A 35 -7.32 -15.92 -0.04
C GLY A 35 -7.52 -16.16 -1.55
N THR A 36 -8.76 -16.32 -2.01
CA THR A 36 -9.06 -16.49 -3.44
C THR A 36 -8.65 -15.22 -4.21
N ARG A 37 -7.91 -15.42 -5.31
CA ARG A 37 -7.46 -14.35 -6.20
C ARG A 37 -8.37 -14.25 -7.42
N VAL A 38 -8.85 -13.05 -7.72
CA VAL A 38 -9.67 -12.77 -8.91
C VAL A 38 -8.84 -11.94 -9.87
N THR A 39 -8.47 -12.53 -11.00
CA THR A 39 -7.82 -11.80 -12.09
C THR A 39 -8.83 -10.83 -12.68
N ARG A 40 -8.53 -9.53 -12.60
CA ARG A 40 -9.30 -8.50 -13.30
C ARG A 40 -8.53 -8.12 -14.56
N GLU A 41 -9.21 -8.18 -15.71
CA GLU A 41 -8.67 -7.61 -16.93
C GLU A 41 -8.74 -6.08 -16.81
N LEU A 42 -7.61 -5.42 -17.02
CA LEU A 42 -7.53 -3.97 -17.04
C LEU A 42 -8.08 -3.51 -18.39
N SER A 43 -9.18 -2.74 -18.34
CA SER A 43 -9.82 -2.12 -19.52
C SER A 43 -8.96 -1.01 -20.11
#